data_AF-A0A800ILY4-F1
#
_entry.id   AF-A0A800ILY4-F1
#
_cell.length_a   1.000
_cell.length_b   1.000
_cell.length_c   1.000
_cell.angle_alpha   90.00
_cell.angle_beta   90.00
_cell.angle_gamma   90.00
#
_symmetry.space_group_name_H-M   'P 1'
#
loop_
_entity.id
_entity.type
_entity.pdbx_description
1 polymer ?
#
loop_
_entity_poly.entity_id
_entity_poly.type
_entity_poly.pdbx_seq_one_letter_code
_entity_poly.pdbx_strand_id
1 'polypeptide(L)'
;EQVKEAFLKKEGFKLTLTPFFISAIVDALKAHQIMNASLDGDKIIMWKHVNFGMAVGLEKGVIVPVISKAEDMDFVGLARAAYDLAKRAHERRLLPDELQGGTFT
;
A
#
# COMPACT_ATOMS: atom_id res chain seq x y z
N GLU A 1 -15.64 -13.32 -13.08
CA GLU A 1 -15.69 -14.44 -12.11
C GLU A 1 -14.53 -15.42 -12.26
N GLN A 2 -14.37 -16.14 -13.39
CA GLN A 2 -13.30 -17.15 -13.56
C GLN A 2 -11.88 -16.69 -13.18
N VAL A 3 -11.49 -15.46 -13.53
CA VAL A 3 -10.18 -14.90 -13.17
C VAL A 3 -10.02 -14.71 -11.65
N LYS A 4 -11.07 -14.23 -10.97
CA LYS A 4 -11.05 -14.04 -9.50
C LYS A 4 -10.97 -15.37 -8.77
N GLU A 5 -11.68 -16.39 -9.26
CA GLU A 5 -11.64 -17.75 -8.70
C GLU A 5 -10.28 -18.41 -8.90
N ALA A 6 -9.71 -18.31 -10.11
CA ALA A 6 -8.38 -18.81 -10.39
C ALA A 6 -7.31 -18.13 -9.53
N PHE A 7 -7.40 -16.81 -9.37
CA PHE A 7 -6.52 -16.04 -8.48
C PHE A 7 -6.66 -16.50 -7.02
N LEU A 8 -7.91 -16.61 -6.52
CA LEU A 8 -8.16 -17.09 -5.16
C LEU A 8 -7.56 -18.47 -4.92
N LYS A 9 -7.75 -19.39 -5.88
CA LYS A 9 -7.23 -20.76 -5.80
C LYS A 9 -5.69 -20.79 -5.80
N LYS A 10 -5.04 -19.89 -6.55
CA LYS A 10 -3.58 -19.82 -6.67
C LYS A 10 -2.93 -19.10 -5.49
N GLU A 11 -3.45 -17.95 -5.11
CA GLU A 11 -2.78 -17.02 -4.19
C GLU A 11 -3.27 -17.12 -2.74
N GLY A 12 -4.45 -17.73 -2.52
CA GLY A 12 -5.04 -17.98 -1.21
C GLY A 12 -5.87 -16.82 -0.64
N PHE A 13 -6.07 -15.73 -1.39
CA PHE A 13 -6.87 -14.58 -0.98
C PHE A 13 -7.68 -13.99 -2.15
N LYS A 14 -8.73 -13.22 -1.83
CA LYS A 14 -9.63 -12.66 -2.85
C LYS A 14 -8.97 -11.48 -3.57
N LEU A 15 -9.04 -11.48 -4.90
CA LEU A 15 -8.64 -10.34 -5.71
C LEU A 15 -9.67 -9.21 -5.57
N THR A 16 -9.21 -8.02 -5.18
CA THR A 16 -10.01 -6.79 -5.11
C THR A 16 -9.54 -5.77 -6.16
N LEU A 17 -10.20 -4.61 -6.22
CA LEU A 17 -9.77 -3.51 -7.09
C LEU A 17 -8.59 -2.70 -6.52
N THR A 18 -8.44 -2.68 -5.19
CA THR A 18 -7.40 -1.92 -4.49
C THR A 18 -5.99 -2.07 -5.07
N PRO A 19 -5.44 -3.29 -5.29
CA PRO A 19 -4.09 -3.42 -5.83
C PRO A 19 -3.89 -2.85 -7.24
N PHE A 20 -4.94 -2.74 -8.05
CA PHE A 20 -4.85 -2.08 -9.34
C PHE A 20 -4.60 -0.57 -9.20
N PHE A 21 -5.30 0.08 -8.26
CA PHE A 21 -5.07 1.49 -7.97
C PHE A 21 -3.70 1.72 -7.34
N ILE A 22 -3.29 0.88 -6.40
CA ILE A 22 -1.95 0.96 -5.79
C ILE A 22 -0.88 0.86 -6.88
N SER A 23 -0.96 -0.16 -7.75
CA SER A 23 -0.01 -0.34 -8.85
C SER A 23 0.05 0.88 -9.76
N ALA A 24 -1.11 1.42 -10.17
CA ALA A 24 -1.16 2.59 -11.05
C ALA A 24 -0.58 3.85 -10.39
N ILE A 25 -0.85 4.06 -9.09
CA ILE A 25 -0.31 5.19 -8.33
C ILE A 25 1.20 5.05 -8.17
N VAL A 26 1.69 3.86 -7.80
CA VAL A 26 3.13 3.58 -7.68
C VAL A 26 3.85 3.86 -9.00
N ASP A 27 3.30 3.44 -10.13
CA ASP A 27 3.86 3.75 -11.45
C ASP A 27 3.85 5.26 -11.75
N ALA A 28 2.78 5.96 -11.39
CA ALA A 28 2.70 7.41 -11.54
C ALA A 28 3.73 8.14 -10.65
N LEU A 29 3.96 7.68 -9.42
CA LEU A 29 4.95 8.25 -8.51
C LEU A 29 6.39 8.03 -9.01
N LYS A 30 6.66 6.90 -9.67
CA LYS A 30 7.96 6.66 -10.34
C LYS A 30 8.18 7.63 -11.50
N ALA A 31 7.13 7.96 -12.27
CA ALA A 31 7.21 8.93 -13.35
C ALA A 31 7.25 10.39 -12.85
N HIS A 32 6.65 10.68 -11.71
CA HIS A 32 6.50 12.01 -11.13
C HIS A 32 7.06 12.07 -9.71
N GLN A 33 8.37 11.89 -9.56
CA GLN A 33 9.02 11.74 -8.24
C GLN A 33 8.78 12.92 -7.27
N ILE A 34 8.51 14.12 -7.77
CA ILE A 34 8.16 15.28 -6.93
C ILE A 34 6.88 15.07 -6.12
N MET A 35 5.96 14.21 -6.59
CA MET A 35 4.76 13.83 -5.86
C MET A 35 5.07 12.91 -4.67
N ASN A 36 6.25 12.28 -4.66
CA ASN A 36 6.76 11.47 -3.56
C ASN A 36 7.78 12.27 -2.72
N ALA A 37 7.43 13.50 -2.37
CA ALA A 37 8.27 14.42 -1.60
C ALA A 37 7.52 14.96 -0.38
N SER A 38 8.26 15.45 0.61
CA SER A 38 7.72 16.17 1.76
C SER A 38 8.37 17.54 1.91
N LEU A 39 7.66 18.48 2.53
CA LEU A 39 8.20 19.79 2.87
C LEU A 39 8.62 19.80 4.34
N ASP A 40 9.89 20.11 4.61
CA ASP A 40 10.44 20.32 5.94
C ASP A 40 10.97 21.76 6.05
N GLY A 41 10.17 22.64 6.64
CA GLY A 41 10.43 24.08 6.63
C GLY A 41 10.44 24.66 5.22
N ASP A 42 11.62 25.09 4.77
CA ASP A 42 11.88 25.62 3.43
C ASP A 42 12.53 24.60 2.48
N LYS A 43 12.73 23.35 2.94
CA LYS A 43 13.40 22.30 2.17
C LYS A 43 12.40 21.28 1.63
N ILE A 44 12.56 20.93 0.36
CA ILE A 44 11.87 19.79 -0.23
C ILE A 44 12.73 18.55 -0.02
N ILE A 45 12.19 17.56 0.70
CA ILE A 45 12.80 16.25 0.89
C ILE A 45 12.24 15.32 -0.18
N MET A 46 13.09 14.90 -1.11
CA MET A 46 12.75 13.95 -2.16
C MET A 46 12.95 12.53 -1.64
N TRP A 47 11.88 11.73 -1.58
CA TRP A 47 11.98 10.33 -1.15
C TRP A 47 12.37 9.43 -2.31
N LYS A 48 13.34 8.54 -2.07
CA LYS A 48 13.77 7.55 -3.06
C LYS A 48 12.75 6.43 -3.22
N HIS A 49 12.15 6.02 -2.11
CA HIS A 49 11.24 4.87 -2.04
C HIS A 49 9.79 5.33 -1.93
N VAL A 50 8.87 4.57 -2.50
CA VAL A 50 7.42 4.78 -2.38
C VAL A 50 6.93 3.93 -1.22
N ASN A 51 6.78 4.55 -0.06
CA ASN A 51 6.15 3.93 1.10
C ASN A 51 4.66 4.28 1.07
N PHE A 52 3.86 3.38 0.52
CA PHE A 52 2.46 3.63 0.20
C PHE A 52 1.56 3.35 1.42
N GLY A 53 0.98 4.40 2.00
CA GLY A 53 -0.04 4.30 3.02
C GLY A 53 -1.38 3.84 2.44
N MET A 54 -2.05 2.91 3.10
CA MET A 54 -3.36 2.41 2.68
C MET A 54 -4.35 2.54 3.84
N ALA A 55 -5.38 3.37 3.67
CA ALA A 55 -6.41 3.53 4.68
C ALA A 55 -7.27 2.25 4.82
N VAL A 56 -7.40 1.76 6.05
CA VAL A 56 -8.23 0.61 6.42
C VAL A 56 -9.27 1.06 7.45
N GLY A 57 -10.55 0.93 7.09
CA GLY A 57 -11.67 1.19 8.00
C GLY A 57 -11.82 0.07 9.03
N LEU A 58 -11.90 0.45 10.30
CA LEU A 58 -12.16 -0.44 11.43
C LEU A 58 -13.51 -0.10 12.07
N GLU A 59 -14.00 -0.95 12.97
CA GLU A 59 -15.25 -0.67 13.71
C GLU A 59 -15.20 0.66 14.49
N LYS A 60 -14.01 1.06 14.93
CA LYS A 60 -13.79 2.30 15.69
C LYS A 60 -12.68 3.13 15.04
N GLY A 61 -12.97 3.67 13.86
CA GLY A 61 -12.11 4.64 13.17
C GLY A 61 -11.38 4.06 11.97
N VAL A 62 -10.28 4.72 11.59
CA VAL A 62 -9.48 4.37 10.42
C VAL A 62 -8.02 4.27 10.87
N ILE A 63 -7.31 3.29 10.33
CA ILE A 63 -5.85 3.17 10.49
C ILE A 63 -5.20 3.16 9.10
N VAL A 64 -4.01 3.72 8.97
CA VAL A 64 -3.30 3.82 7.69
C VAL A 64 -1.97 3.07 7.79
N PRO A 65 -1.96 1.73 7.63
CA PRO A 65 -0.73 0.98 7.49
C PRO A 65 0.02 1.31 6.19
N VAL A 66 1.32 1.05 6.19
CA VAL A 66 2.24 1.41 5.10
C VAL A 66 2.81 0.16 4.43
N ILE A 67 2.68 0.09 3.10
CA ILE A 67 3.41 -0.85 2.24
C ILE A 67 4.76 -0.20 1.91
N SER A 68 5.84 -0.68 2.54
CA SER A 68 7.18 -0.13 2.30
C SER A 68 7.73 -0.58 0.95
N LYS A 69 8.42 0.33 0.24
CA LYS A 69 9.06 0.09 -1.07
C LYS A 69 8.11 -0.56 -2.08
N ALA A 70 6.91 0.01 -2.22
CA ALA A 70 5.87 -0.50 -3.10
C ALA A 70 6.34 -0.57 -4.57
N GLU A 71 7.30 0.28 -4.98
CA GLU A 71 7.90 0.28 -6.32
C GLU A 71 8.72 -0.97 -6.66
N ASP A 72 9.17 -1.71 -5.65
CA ASP A 72 9.95 -2.95 -5.80
C ASP A 72 9.04 -4.19 -5.95
N MET A 73 7.74 -4.04 -5.73
CA MET A 73 6.78 -5.13 -5.76
C MET A 73 6.13 -5.27 -7.14
N ASP A 74 5.89 -6.52 -7.56
CA ASP A 74 4.98 -6.78 -8.69
C ASP A 74 3.51 -6.68 -8.24
N PHE A 75 2.59 -6.79 -9.20
CA PHE A 75 1.15 -6.69 -8.92
C PHE A 75 0.67 -7.68 -7.84
N VAL A 76 1.18 -8.91 -7.86
CA VAL A 76 0.78 -9.96 -6.90
C VAL A 76 1.34 -9.63 -5.51
N GLY A 77 2.56 -9.13 -5.43
CA GLY A 77 3.19 -8.63 -4.22
C GLY A 77 2.39 -7.49 -3.59
N LEU A 78 2.00 -6.48 -4.38
CA LEU A 78 1.15 -5.38 -3.92
C LEU A 78 -0.22 -5.87 -3.43
N ALA A 79 -0.85 -6.80 -4.17
CA ALA A 79 -2.12 -7.40 -3.78
C ALA A 79 -2.03 -8.17 -2.46
N ARG A 80 -0.93 -8.92 -2.28
CA ARG A 80 -0.68 -9.68 -1.05
C ARG A 80 -0.40 -8.78 0.13
N ALA A 81 0.41 -7.73 -0.05
CA ALA A 81 0.71 -6.74 0.98
C ALA A 81 -0.54 -5.99 1.44
N ALA A 82 -1.37 -5.52 0.50
CA ALA A 82 -2.63 -4.86 0.81
C ALA A 82 -3.59 -5.80 1.56
N TYR A 83 -3.72 -7.05 1.11
CA TYR A 83 -4.55 -8.06 1.79
C TYR A 83 -4.07 -8.33 3.22
N ASP A 84 -2.77 -8.56 3.39
CA ASP A 84 -2.17 -8.88 4.69
C ASP A 84 -2.32 -7.73 5.69
N LEU A 85 -1.99 -6.49 5.27
CA LEU A 85 -2.14 -5.31 6.12
C LEU A 85 -3.61 -5.06 6.49
N ALA A 86 -4.55 -5.20 5.54
CA ALA A 86 -5.96 -5.05 5.85
C ALA A 86 -6.43 -6.11 6.87
N LYS A 87 -6.03 -7.37 6.68
CA LYS A 87 -6.33 -8.45 7.61
C LYS A 87 -5.77 -8.17 9.00
N ARG A 88 -4.48 -7.83 9.10
CA ARG A 88 -3.81 -7.55 10.37
C ARG A 88 -4.31 -6.26 11.04
N ALA A 89 -4.76 -5.28 10.28
CA ALA A 89 -5.44 -4.10 10.80
C ALA A 89 -6.74 -4.50 11.54
N HIS A 90 -7.58 -5.34 10.91
CA HIS A 90 -8.78 -5.86 11.56
C HIS A 90 -8.48 -6.73 12.79
N GLU A 91 -7.40 -7.52 12.75
CA GLU A 91 -6.96 -8.35 13.88
C GLU A 91 -6.19 -7.56 14.96
N ARG A 92 -5.91 -6.26 14.75
CA ARG A 92 -5.07 -5.40 15.62
C ARG A 92 -3.67 -5.98 15.85
N ARG A 93 -3.08 -6.52 14.79
CA ARG A 93 -1.73 -7.15 14.77
C ARG A 93 -0.75 -6.43 13.84
N LEU A 94 -0.97 -5.13 13.62
CA LEU A 94 0.01 -4.30 12.92
C LEU A 94 1.20 -4.03 13.82
N LEU A 95 2.39 -4.04 13.24
CA LEU A 95 3.62 -3.67 13.91
C LEU A 95 3.76 -2.14 13.93
N PRO A 96 4.44 -1.55 14.94
CA PRO A 96 4.63 -0.11 15.00
C PRO A 96 5.28 0.49 13.75
N ASP A 97 6.24 -0.21 13.15
CA ASP A 97 6.97 0.24 11.96
C ASP A 97 6.07 0.31 10.71
N GLU A 98 4.98 -0.44 10.70
CA GLU A 98 4.01 -0.46 9.59
C GLU A 98 3.03 0.72 9.68
N LEU A 99 3.11 1.55 10.73
CA LEU A 99 2.26 2.72 10.94
C LEU A 99 3.00 4.03 10.69
N GLN A 100 4.25 3.97 10.23
CA GLN A 100 5.13 5.12 10.10
C GLN A 100 5.82 5.15 8.73
N GLY A 101 6.36 6.32 8.38
CA GLY A 101 7.22 6.48 7.21
C GLY A 101 6.49 6.41 5.87
N GLY A 102 5.16 6.54 5.85
CA GLY A 102 4.38 6.69 4.63
C GLY A 102 4.77 7.98 3.90
N THR A 103 5.00 7.88 2.59
CA THR A 103 5.37 9.01 1.72
C THR A 103 4.22 9.46 0.82
N PHE A 104 3.20 8.61 0.65
CA PHE A 104 1.97 8.88 -0.10
C PHE A 104 0.82 8.05 0.48
N THR A 105 -0.44 8.48 0.36
CA THR A 105 -1.63 7.74 0.84
C THR A 105 -2.80 7.95 -0.10
#